data_AF-A0A954YA13-F1
#
_entry.id   AF-A0A954YA13-F1
#
_cell.length_a   1.000
_cell.length_b   1.000
_cell.length_c   1.000
_cell.angle_alpha   90.00
_cell.angle_beta   90.00
_cell.angle_gamma   90.00
#
_symmetry.space_group_name_H-M   'P 1'
#
loop_
_entity.id
_entity.type
_entity.pdbx_description
1 polymer ?
#
loop_
_entity_poly.entity_id
_entity_poly.type
_entity_poly.pdbx_seq_one_letter_code
_entity_poly.pdbx_strand_id
1 'polypeptide(L)'
;VAFPQKLVDKAIASIVRQRYPDFSYAYGEYLKDYPRIGINRPAGSLGRSQACNAALRIYGDQQVTDEVLKAWLNRLYARNGWLSIGRKRPVPHESYFSVAGYFYYYGHYYAALCIDLLPKEERPYFQDHLAHILLPLQEKDGCWWDYPFYNYHQQYGTAMAVTALRACQHE
;
A
#
# COMPACT_ATOMS: atom_id res chain seq x y z
N VAL A 1 -11.25 -18.07 -7.72
CA VAL A 1 -11.48 -18.76 -6.43
C VAL A 1 -12.70 -18.10 -5.78
N ALA A 2 -13.69 -18.86 -5.33
CA ALA A 2 -14.83 -18.35 -4.58
C ALA A 2 -14.68 -18.73 -3.11
N PHE A 3 -14.83 -17.76 -2.20
CA PHE A 3 -14.76 -17.98 -0.75
C PHE A 3 -16.17 -17.99 -0.14
N PRO A 4 -16.42 -18.76 0.93
CA PRO A 4 -17.70 -18.72 1.65
C PRO A 4 -18.05 -17.28 2.10
N GLN A 5 -19.28 -16.83 1.84
CA GLN A 5 -19.71 -15.46 2.15
C GLN A 5 -19.46 -15.08 3.62
N LYS A 6 -19.74 -16.00 4.55
CA LYS A 6 -19.48 -15.79 5.99
C LYS A 6 -18.01 -15.49 6.31
N LEU A 7 -17.05 -16.03 5.55
CA LEU A 7 -15.63 -15.73 5.72
C LEU A 7 -15.28 -14.36 5.14
N VAL A 8 -15.86 -14.01 4.00
CA VAL A 8 -15.73 -12.67 3.38
C VAL A 8 -16.25 -11.61 4.36
N ASP A 9 -17.46 -11.78 4.89
CA ASP A 9 -18.09 -10.82 5.81
C ASP A 9 -17.23 -10.61 7.07
N LYS A 10 -16.66 -11.70 7.62
CA LYS A 10 -15.74 -11.62 8.76
C LYS A 10 -14.47 -10.86 8.43
N ALA A 11 -13.89 -11.07 7.25
CA ALA A 11 -12.69 -10.37 6.80
C ALA A 11 -12.96 -8.87 6.63
N ILE A 12 -14.05 -8.50 5.98
CA ILE A 12 -14.46 -7.09 5.81
C ILE A 12 -14.73 -6.44 7.16
N ALA A 13 -15.50 -7.08 8.04
CA ALA A 13 -15.75 -6.57 9.38
C ALA A 13 -14.44 -6.37 10.18
N SER A 14 -13.44 -7.25 10.00
CA SER A 14 -12.13 -7.11 10.61
C SER A 14 -11.38 -5.86 10.14
N ILE A 15 -11.40 -5.57 8.84
CA ILE A 15 -10.75 -4.37 8.29
C ILE A 15 -11.47 -3.11 8.80
N VAL A 16 -12.81 -3.10 8.81
CA VAL A 16 -13.62 -1.97 9.29
C VAL A 16 -13.34 -1.65 10.76
N ARG A 17 -13.21 -2.65 11.64
CA ARG A 17 -12.88 -2.44 13.07
C ARG A 17 -11.51 -1.80 13.30
N GLN A 18 -10.62 -1.84 12.32
CA GLN A 18 -9.26 -1.29 12.39
C GLN A 18 -9.14 0.07 11.69
N ARG A 19 -10.20 0.56 11.05
CA ARG A 19 -10.20 1.83 10.31
C ARG A 19 -10.34 3.03 11.25
N TYR A 20 -9.45 4.00 11.07
CA TYR A 20 -9.54 5.31 11.72
C TYR A 20 -10.31 6.32 10.85
N PRO A 21 -10.81 7.44 11.42
CA PRO A 21 -11.64 8.42 10.69
C PRO A 21 -10.97 9.05 9.45
N ASP A 22 -9.64 9.04 9.38
CA ASP A 22 -8.87 9.56 8.24
C ASP A 22 -8.56 8.49 7.17
N PHE A 23 -9.18 7.31 7.29
CA PHE A 23 -8.96 6.12 6.47
C PHE A 23 -7.52 5.57 6.54
N SER A 24 -6.81 5.85 7.63
CA SER A 24 -5.68 5.03 8.06
C SER A 24 -6.19 3.81 8.82
N TYR A 25 -5.33 2.80 8.97
CA TYR A 25 -5.71 1.55 9.61
C TYR A 25 -4.73 1.22 10.72
N ALA A 26 -5.20 0.59 11.80
CA ALA A 26 -4.33 -0.04 12.77
C ALA A 26 -3.44 -1.09 12.10
N TYR A 27 -2.24 -1.33 12.64
CA TYR A 27 -1.36 -2.37 12.13
C TYR A 27 -1.94 -3.78 12.33
N GLY A 28 -2.72 -3.96 13.38
CA GLY A 28 -3.49 -5.16 13.66
C GLY A 28 -4.61 -4.87 14.66
N GLU A 29 -5.60 -5.75 14.74
CA GLU A 29 -6.79 -5.51 15.58
C GLU A 29 -6.44 -5.38 17.07
N TYR A 30 -5.38 -6.05 17.53
CA TYR A 30 -4.85 -5.93 18.88
C TYR A 30 -4.32 -4.53 19.23
N LEU A 31 -4.18 -3.63 18.24
CA LEU A 31 -3.78 -2.23 18.42
C LEU A 31 -4.89 -1.22 18.09
N LYS A 32 -6.13 -1.67 17.86
CA LYS A 32 -7.23 -0.78 17.44
C LYS A 32 -7.48 0.37 18.42
N ASP A 33 -7.31 0.11 19.72
CA ASP A 33 -7.52 1.08 20.80
C ASP A 33 -6.29 1.96 21.09
N TYR A 34 -5.22 1.82 20.30
CA TYR A 34 -3.98 2.61 20.40
C TYR A 34 -3.76 3.46 19.13
N PRO A 35 -4.67 4.38 18.80
CA PRO A 35 -4.54 5.22 17.62
C PRO A 35 -3.32 6.12 17.71
N ARG A 36 -2.68 6.40 16.57
CA ARG A 36 -1.59 7.39 16.43
C ARG A 36 -0.31 7.13 17.26
N ILE A 37 -0.14 5.93 17.80
CA ILE A 37 1.11 5.49 18.44
C ILE A 37 1.97 4.76 17.41
N GLY A 38 3.24 5.16 17.29
CA GLY A 38 4.24 4.50 16.45
C GLY A 38 3.73 4.15 15.05
N ILE A 39 3.56 2.85 14.81
CA ILE A 39 3.08 2.27 13.56
C ILE A 39 1.66 2.68 13.15
N ASN A 40 0.80 3.04 14.11
CA ASN A 40 -0.59 3.47 13.88
C ASN A 40 -0.73 4.96 13.53
N ARG A 41 0.37 5.68 13.37
CA ARG A 41 0.34 7.03 12.77
C ARG A 41 0.04 6.91 11.27
N PRO A 42 -0.60 7.92 10.65
CA PRO A 42 -0.89 7.89 9.21
C PRO A 42 0.34 7.60 8.34
N ALA A 43 1.51 8.14 8.71
CA ALA A 43 2.77 7.86 8.02
C ALA A 43 3.23 6.40 8.11
N GLY A 44 2.96 5.71 9.23
CA GLY A 44 3.20 4.27 9.38
C GLY A 44 2.16 3.40 8.68
N SER A 45 1.00 3.97 8.32
CA SER A 45 -0.10 3.30 7.64
C SER A 45 -0.05 3.41 6.10
N LEU A 46 0.80 4.27 5.54
CA LEU A 46 0.83 4.63 4.11
C LEU A 46 0.67 3.44 3.15
N GLY A 47 1.42 2.35 3.35
CA GLY A 47 1.32 1.16 2.50
C GLY A 47 0.04 0.35 2.73
N ARG A 48 -0.28 0.01 3.99
CA ARG A 48 -1.47 -0.81 4.31
C ARG A 48 -2.79 -0.09 4.06
N SER A 49 -2.82 1.24 4.16
CA SER A 49 -4.02 2.01 3.84
C SER A 49 -4.45 1.83 2.39
N GLN A 50 -3.50 1.69 1.44
CA GLN A 50 -3.84 1.39 0.05
C GLN A 50 -4.56 0.04 -0.04
N ALA A 51 -3.98 -0.99 0.57
CA ALA A 51 -4.54 -2.33 0.55
C ALA A 51 -5.93 -2.40 1.19
N CYS A 52 -6.10 -1.81 2.37
CA CYS A 52 -7.36 -1.81 3.09
C CYS A 52 -8.44 -0.99 2.38
N ASN A 53 -8.12 0.20 1.87
CA ASN A 53 -9.07 1.02 1.12
C ASN A 53 -9.49 0.32 -0.19
N ALA A 54 -8.54 -0.22 -0.96
CA ALA A 54 -8.86 -0.97 -2.18
C ALA A 54 -9.76 -2.17 -1.87
N ALA A 55 -9.45 -2.96 -0.83
CA ALA A 55 -10.28 -4.09 -0.42
C ALA A 55 -11.70 -3.66 -0.06
N LEU A 56 -11.86 -2.65 0.81
CA LEU A 56 -13.19 -2.18 1.21
C LEU A 56 -13.98 -1.61 0.02
N ARG A 57 -13.33 -0.88 -0.90
CA ARG A 57 -13.95 -0.38 -2.14
C ARG A 57 -14.46 -1.52 -3.03
N ILE A 58 -13.62 -2.54 -3.27
CA ILE A 58 -13.95 -3.70 -4.11
C ILE A 58 -15.14 -4.48 -3.52
N TYR A 59 -15.22 -4.57 -2.19
CA TYR A 59 -16.32 -5.23 -1.48
C TYR A 59 -17.49 -4.31 -1.14
N GLY A 60 -17.58 -3.14 -1.78
CA GLY A 60 -18.80 -2.32 -1.81
C GLY A 60 -18.96 -1.31 -0.66
N ASP A 61 -17.94 -1.06 0.15
CA ASP A 61 -17.99 -0.01 1.17
C ASP A 61 -18.05 1.37 0.52
N GLN A 62 -19.22 2.01 0.58
CA GLN A 62 -19.48 3.33 0.00
C GLN A 62 -18.75 4.47 0.70
N GLN A 63 -18.18 4.23 1.90
CA GLN A 63 -17.38 5.25 2.60
C GLN A 63 -16.00 5.42 1.97
N VAL A 64 -15.48 4.41 1.27
CA VAL A 64 -14.23 4.56 0.52
C VAL A 64 -14.56 5.15 -0.84
N THR A 65 -14.61 6.47 -0.91
CA THR A 65 -14.90 7.20 -2.15
C THR A 65 -13.64 7.39 -3.00
N ASP A 66 -13.82 7.91 -4.22
CA ASP A 66 -12.71 8.27 -5.10
C ASP A 66 -11.82 9.34 -4.43
N GLU A 67 -12.40 10.28 -3.66
CA GLU A 67 -11.65 11.27 -2.87
C GLU A 67 -10.79 10.60 -1.79
N VAL A 68 -11.28 9.54 -1.14
CA VAL A 68 -10.49 8.79 -0.15
C VAL A 68 -9.29 8.13 -0.82
N LEU A 69 -9.50 7.47 -1.96
CA LEU A 69 -8.42 6.84 -2.72
C LEU A 69 -7.40 7.88 -3.18
N LYS A 70 -7.84 8.98 -3.82
CA LYS A 70 -6.98 10.09 -4.26
C LYS A 70 -6.21 10.71 -3.09
N ALA A 71 -6.86 10.95 -1.95
CA ALA A 71 -6.20 11.50 -0.77
C ALA A 71 -5.09 10.58 -0.27
N TRP A 72 -5.29 9.27 -0.26
CA TRP A 72 -4.28 8.32 0.19
C TRP A 72 -3.16 8.05 -0.83
N LEU A 73 -3.45 8.11 -2.13
CA LEU A 73 -2.43 8.12 -3.17
C LEU A 73 -1.53 9.37 -3.05
N ASN A 74 -2.13 10.55 -2.92
CA ASN A 74 -1.39 11.80 -2.71
C ASN A 74 -0.54 11.77 -1.43
N ARG A 75 -1.08 11.22 -0.32
CA ARG A 75 -0.31 11.03 0.91
C ARG A 75 0.86 10.08 0.70
N LEU A 76 0.67 8.97 -0.01
CA LEU A 76 1.73 8.02 -0.34
C LEU A 76 2.86 8.73 -1.09
N TYR A 77 2.53 9.49 -2.14
CA TYR A 77 3.56 10.19 -2.94
C TYR A 77 4.26 11.28 -2.14
N ALA A 78 3.50 12.16 -1.47
CA ALA A 78 4.05 13.26 -0.68
C ALA A 78 4.90 12.79 0.52
N ARG A 79 4.72 11.53 0.96
CA ARG A 79 5.38 10.96 2.14
C ARG A 79 6.13 9.65 1.83
N ASN A 80 6.40 9.36 0.56
CA ASN A 80 7.08 8.15 0.10
C ASN A 80 8.46 7.98 0.76
N GLY A 81 9.12 9.08 1.13
CA GLY A 81 10.38 9.06 1.90
C GLY A 81 10.30 8.23 3.18
N TRP A 82 9.18 8.23 3.91
CA TRP A 82 9.03 7.43 5.13
C TRP A 82 9.05 5.92 4.85
N LEU A 83 8.47 5.49 3.73
CA LEU A 83 8.58 4.12 3.26
C LEU A 83 10.01 3.83 2.80
N SER A 84 10.61 4.73 2.02
CA SER A 84 11.91 4.53 1.41
C SER A 84 13.04 4.39 2.43
N ILE A 85 12.96 5.05 3.60
CA ILE A 85 13.99 4.95 4.65
C ILE A 85 14.12 3.52 5.19
N GLY A 86 13.02 2.76 5.23
CA GLY A 86 13.02 1.36 5.67
C GLY A 86 13.54 0.39 4.61
N ARG A 87 13.62 0.81 3.34
CA ARG A 87 14.03 -0.05 2.24
C ARG A 87 15.46 -0.55 2.43
N LYS A 88 15.67 -1.84 2.21
CA LYS A 88 16.95 -2.57 2.36
C LYS A 88 17.50 -2.59 3.79
N ARG A 89 16.76 -2.10 4.78
CA ARG A 89 17.16 -2.21 6.18
C ARG A 89 16.98 -3.64 6.71
N PRO A 90 17.93 -4.16 7.50
CA PRO A 90 17.89 -5.53 7.98
C PRO A 90 16.84 -5.75 9.09
N VAL A 91 16.62 -4.80 10.00
CA VAL A 91 15.72 -5.03 11.14
C VAL A 91 14.31 -4.53 10.80
N PRO A 92 13.27 -5.39 10.87
CA PRO A 92 11.89 -4.94 10.69
C PRO A 92 11.55 -3.84 11.71
N HIS A 93 10.71 -2.90 11.29
CA HIS A 93 10.17 -1.86 12.19
C HIS A 93 11.21 -0.92 12.83
N GLU A 94 12.48 -0.93 12.40
CA GLU A 94 13.52 -0.02 12.90
C GLU A 94 13.49 1.38 12.27
N SER A 95 12.74 1.55 11.18
CA SER A 95 12.59 2.83 10.49
C SER A 95 11.60 3.76 11.21
N TYR A 96 11.55 5.01 10.76
CA TYR A 96 10.53 5.97 11.17
C TYR A 96 9.13 5.41 11.01
N PHE A 97 8.26 5.72 11.98
CA PHE A 97 6.90 5.19 12.07
C PHE A 97 6.82 3.65 12.06
N SER A 98 7.92 2.99 12.44
CA SER A 98 8.02 1.53 12.47
C SER A 98 7.67 0.88 11.13
N VAL A 99 7.98 1.53 10.01
CA VAL A 99 7.80 0.91 8.68
C VAL A 99 8.89 -0.14 8.48
N ALA A 100 8.52 -1.37 8.14
CA ALA A 100 9.47 -2.41 7.76
C ALA A 100 9.80 -2.34 6.26
N GLY A 101 11.01 -2.76 5.88
CA GLY A 101 11.48 -2.65 4.49
C GLY A 101 10.58 -3.36 3.47
N TYR A 102 10.06 -4.53 3.81
CA TYR A 102 9.16 -5.33 2.96
C TYR A 102 7.78 -4.71 2.71
N PHE A 103 7.49 -3.52 3.25
CA PHE A 103 6.28 -2.77 2.92
C PHE A 103 6.43 -1.83 1.73
N TYR A 104 7.65 -1.63 1.21
CA TYR A 104 7.89 -0.64 0.16
C TYR A 104 7.13 -1.00 -1.11
N TYR A 105 7.45 -2.11 -1.77
CA TYR A 105 6.77 -2.49 -3.01
C TYR A 105 5.34 -2.97 -2.76
N TYR A 106 5.07 -3.52 -1.58
CA TYR A 106 3.70 -3.85 -1.14
C TYR A 106 2.78 -2.61 -1.20
N GLY A 107 3.20 -1.49 -0.61
CA GLY A 107 2.38 -0.27 -0.61
C GLY A 107 2.14 0.29 -2.00
N HIS A 108 3.15 0.26 -2.87
CA HIS A 108 3.06 0.75 -4.24
C HIS A 108 2.25 -0.18 -5.16
N TYR A 109 2.31 -1.49 -4.94
CA TYR A 109 1.46 -2.46 -5.62
C TYR A 109 -0.02 -2.21 -5.33
N TYR A 110 -0.39 -2.01 -4.06
CA TYR A 110 -1.78 -1.68 -3.73
C TYR A 110 -2.16 -0.25 -4.13
N ALA A 111 -1.21 0.67 -4.26
CA ALA A 111 -1.47 1.97 -4.86
C ALA A 111 -1.91 1.83 -6.32
N ALA A 112 -1.27 0.96 -7.12
CA ALA A 112 -1.71 0.65 -8.47
C ALA A 112 -3.16 0.13 -8.52
N LEU A 113 -3.52 -0.76 -7.59
CA LEU A 113 -4.91 -1.24 -7.45
C LEU A 113 -5.88 -0.10 -7.10
N CYS A 114 -5.49 0.85 -6.24
CA CYS A 114 -6.29 2.04 -5.97
C CYS A 114 -6.49 2.90 -7.24
N ILE A 115 -5.45 3.06 -8.06
CA ILE A 115 -5.53 3.81 -9.33
C ILE A 115 -6.54 3.16 -10.28
N ASP A 116 -6.53 1.83 -10.38
CA ASP A 116 -7.46 1.08 -11.23
C ASP A 116 -8.93 1.20 -10.81
N LEU A 117 -9.20 1.64 -9.58
CA LEU A 117 -10.54 1.87 -9.05
C LEU A 117 -11.06 3.29 -9.33
N LEU A 118 -10.20 4.22 -9.78
CA LEU A 118 -10.58 5.59 -10.12
C LEU A 118 -11.21 5.68 -11.54
N PRO A 119 -11.96 6.75 -11.85
CA PRO A 119 -12.36 7.07 -13.22
C PRO A 119 -11.15 7.14 -14.15
N LYS A 120 -11.28 6.64 -15.39
CA LYS A 120 -10.15 6.46 -16.33
C LYS A 120 -9.42 7.78 -16.60
N GLU A 121 -10.17 8.86 -16.72
CA GLU A 121 -9.70 10.23 -16.95
C GLU A 121 -8.84 10.79 -15.82
N GLU A 122 -8.96 10.28 -14.59
CA GLU A 122 -8.18 10.73 -13.44
C GLU A 122 -6.90 9.92 -13.21
N ARG A 123 -6.78 8.72 -13.82
CA ARG A 123 -5.67 7.80 -13.59
C ARG A 123 -4.31 8.32 -14.05
N PRO A 124 -4.15 8.99 -15.22
CA PRO A 124 -2.84 9.35 -15.74
C PRO A 124 -1.97 10.13 -14.75
N TYR A 125 -2.56 11.08 -14.02
CA TYR A 125 -1.86 11.83 -12.98
C TYR A 125 -1.20 10.90 -11.95
N PHE A 126 -1.92 9.90 -11.45
CA PHE A 126 -1.41 8.98 -10.43
C PHE A 126 -0.49 7.91 -11.02
N GLN A 127 -0.75 7.47 -12.26
CA GLN A 127 0.08 6.52 -13.01
C GLN A 127 1.48 7.09 -13.22
N ASP A 128 1.58 8.33 -13.70
CA ASP A 128 2.85 9.03 -13.93
C ASP A 128 3.67 9.16 -12.64
N HIS A 129 3.04 9.56 -11.53
CA HIS A 129 3.70 9.68 -10.24
C HIS A 129 4.22 8.32 -9.73
N LEU A 130 3.43 7.26 -9.87
CA LEU A 130 3.84 5.92 -9.44
C LEU A 130 5.01 5.39 -10.28
N ALA A 131 4.98 5.59 -11.60
CA ALA A 131 6.07 5.22 -12.49
C ALA A 131 7.35 6.00 -12.16
N HIS A 132 7.24 7.31 -11.92
CA HIS A 132 8.37 8.15 -11.54
C HIS A 132 9.04 7.70 -10.23
N ILE A 133 8.26 7.17 -9.28
CA ILE A 133 8.80 6.63 -8.02
C ILE A 133 9.51 5.29 -8.24
N LEU A 134 8.92 4.38 -9.04
CA LEU A 134 9.39 3.00 -9.12
C LEU A 134 10.51 2.79 -10.15
N LEU A 135 10.48 3.45 -11.30
CA LEU A 135 11.45 3.24 -12.38
C LEU A 135 12.91 3.49 -11.94
N PRO A 136 13.24 4.56 -11.19
CA PRO A 136 14.63 4.81 -10.78
C PRO A 136 15.18 3.80 -9.77
N LEU A 137 14.33 2.91 -9.23
CA LEU A 137 14.70 1.93 -8.21
C LEU A 137 15.05 0.56 -8.79
N GLN A 138 15.02 0.40 -10.12
CA GLN A 138 15.46 -0.83 -10.77
C GLN A 138 16.94 -1.08 -10.49
N GLU A 139 17.27 -2.27 -10.03
CA GLU A 139 18.65 -2.70 -9.84
C GLU A 139 19.34 -2.98 -11.18
N LYS A 140 20.67 -3.11 -11.18
CA LYS A 140 21.46 -3.35 -12.41
C LYS A 140 21.13 -4.67 -13.11
N ASP A 141 20.67 -5.66 -12.36
CA ASP A 141 20.22 -6.96 -12.87
C ASP A 141 18.75 -6.96 -13.31
N GLY A 142 18.10 -5.79 -13.28
CA GLY A 142 16.72 -5.59 -13.71
C GLY A 142 15.67 -5.86 -12.64
N CYS A 143 16.07 -6.29 -11.43
CA CYS A 143 15.12 -6.60 -10.35
C CYS A 143 14.71 -5.36 -9.55
N TRP A 144 13.73 -5.53 -8.68
CA TRP A 144 13.39 -4.62 -7.59
C TRP A 144 13.35 -5.42 -6.28
N TRP A 145 13.95 -4.90 -5.21
CA TRP A 145 13.86 -5.51 -3.88
C TRP A 145 13.99 -4.52 -2.73
N ASP A 146 13.30 -4.78 -1.62
CA ASP A 146 13.13 -3.84 -0.51
C ASP A 146 13.52 -4.39 0.87
N TYR A 147 13.85 -5.69 0.99
CA TYR A 147 14.23 -6.28 2.26
C TYR A 147 15.26 -7.42 2.06
N PRO A 148 16.37 -7.46 2.82
CA PRO A 148 17.51 -8.34 2.51
C PRO A 148 17.36 -9.79 2.97
N PHE A 149 16.45 -10.10 3.91
CA PHE A 149 16.53 -11.36 4.68
C PHE A 149 15.73 -12.55 4.17
N TYR A 150 15.48 -12.63 2.87
CA TYR A 150 14.78 -13.78 2.30
C TYR A 150 15.43 -14.20 0.99
N ASN A 151 15.52 -15.50 0.69
CA ASN A 151 15.98 -15.96 -0.62
C ASN A 151 14.98 -15.65 -1.77
N TYR A 152 13.83 -15.07 -1.44
CA TYR A 152 12.76 -14.70 -2.36
C TYR A 152 12.54 -13.17 -2.51
N HIS A 153 13.46 -12.33 -1.99
CA HIS A 153 13.30 -10.88 -1.93
C HIS A 153 13.22 -10.18 -3.28
N GLN A 154 14.04 -10.62 -4.24
CA GLN A 154 14.02 -10.08 -5.60
C GLN A 154 12.75 -10.48 -6.33
N GLN A 155 12.27 -11.71 -6.11
CA GLN A 155 11.13 -12.28 -6.83
C GLN A 155 9.84 -11.55 -6.46
N TYR A 156 9.53 -11.39 -5.17
CA TYR A 156 8.31 -10.67 -4.78
C TYR A 156 8.40 -9.18 -5.09
N GLY A 157 9.57 -8.56 -4.86
CA GLY A 157 9.76 -7.13 -5.08
C GLY A 157 9.61 -6.78 -6.56
N THR A 158 10.23 -7.58 -7.44
CA THR A 158 10.11 -7.45 -8.90
C THR A 158 8.69 -7.71 -9.36
N ALA A 159 8.02 -8.75 -8.87
CA ALA A 159 6.64 -9.04 -9.25
C ALA A 159 5.70 -7.87 -8.90
N MET A 160 5.83 -7.32 -7.68
CA MET A 160 5.05 -6.16 -7.24
C MET A 160 5.37 -4.90 -8.06
N ALA A 161 6.65 -4.60 -8.27
CA ALA A 161 7.08 -3.42 -9.02
C ALA A 161 6.62 -3.48 -10.49
N VAL A 162 6.85 -4.59 -11.19
CA VAL A 162 6.44 -4.76 -12.59
C VAL A 162 4.92 -4.73 -12.72
N THR A 163 4.17 -5.33 -11.79
CA THR A 163 2.71 -5.27 -11.84
C THR A 163 2.19 -3.84 -11.64
N ALA A 164 2.79 -3.10 -10.71
CA ALA A 164 2.46 -1.69 -10.51
C ALA A 164 2.80 -0.84 -11.76
N LEU A 165 3.98 -1.04 -12.34
CA LEU A 165 4.42 -0.33 -13.56
C LEU A 165 3.57 -0.66 -14.78
N ARG A 166 3.08 -1.89 -14.89
CA ARG A 166 2.12 -2.25 -15.95
C ARG A 166 0.84 -1.41 -15.84
N ALA A 167 0.32 -1.23 -14.62
CA ALA A 167 -0.86 -0.40 -14.38
C ALA A 167 -0.60 1.10 -14.65
N CYS A 168 0.67 1.52 -14.79
CA CYS A 168 1.03 2.89 -15.15
C CYS A 168 1.05 3.16 -16.66
N GLN A 169 0.86 2.15 -17.51
CA GLN A 169 0.83 2.37 -18.96
C GLN A 169 -0.43 3.14 -19.35
N HIS A 170 -0.25 4.20 -20.14
CA HIS A 170 -1.38 4.95 -20.71
C HIS A 170 -1.93 4.18 -21.91
N GLU A 171 -3.23 3.95 -21.93
CA GLU A 171 -3.99 3.40 -23.06
C GLU A 171 -4.66 4.51 -23.87
#